data_AF-A0A317MFH0-F1
#
_entry.id   AF-A0A317MFH0-F1
#
_cell.length_a   1.000
_cell.length_b   1.000
_cell.length_c   1.000
_cell.angle_alpha   90.00
_cell.angle_beta   90.00
_cell.angle_gamma   90.00
#
_symmetry.space_group_name_H-M   'P 1'
#
loop_
_entity.id
_entity.type
_entity.pdbx_description
1 polymer ?
#
loop_
_entity_poly.entity_id
_entity_poly.type
_entity_poly.pdbx_seq_one_letter_code
_entity_poly.pdbx_strand_id
1 'polypeptide(L)' 'MNVFIAVVAIVVVLGLAFFFVLTVTEVGQLLTRRRTGPSIAPPPATDAATQELRMRYARGEISREEYLQRKIDLEEF' A
#
# COMPACT_ATOMS: atom_id res chain seq x y z
N MET A 1 -9.79 -36.98 7.03
CA MET A 1 -10.87 -35.98 6.84
C MET A 1 -10.42 -34.59 7.28
N ASN A 2 -10.04 -34.39 8.54
CA ASN A 2 -9.74 -33.05 9.08
C ASN A 2 -8.53 -32.35 8.44
N VAL A 3 -7.45 -33.09 8.16
CA VAL A 3 -6.25 -32.52 7.52
C VAL A 3 -6.53 -32.05 6.09
N PHE A 4 -7.35 -32.80 5.34
CA PHE A 4 -7.76 -32.41 3.99
C PHE A 4 -8.58 -31.11 4.00
N ILE A 5 -9.51 -30.98 4.94
CA ILE A 5 -10.31 -29.76 5.13
C ILE A 5 -9.40 -28.58 5.51
N ALA A 6 -8.43 -28.79 6.39
CA ALA A 6 -7.47 -27.75 6.79
C ALA A 6 -6.62 -27.27 5.60
N VAL A 7 -6.11 -28.20 4.77
CA VAL A 7 -5.32 -27.85 3.58
C VAL A 7 -6.17 -27.06 2.57
N VAL A 8 -7.40 -27.49 2.32
CA VAL A 8 -8.31 -26.77 1.42
C VAL A 8 -8.63 -25.36 1.97
N ALA A 9 -8.91 -25.24 3.27
CA ALA A 9 -9.17 -23.95 3.90
C ALA A 9 -7.97 -23.00 3.80
N ILE A 10 -6.75 -23.51 4.01
CA ILE A 10 -5.52 -22.72 3.88
C ILE A 10 -5.35 -22.23 2.45
N VAL A 11 -5.52 -23.09 1.44
CA VAL A 11 -5.39 -22.71 0.03
C VAL A 11 -6.44 -21.65 -0.35
N VAL A 12 -7.67 -21.79 0.13
CA VAL A 12 -8.75 -20.81 -0.11
C VAL A 12 -8.42 -19.47 0.54
N VAL A 13 -8.00 -19.46 1.80
CA VAL A 13 -7.64 -18.21 2.51
C VAL A 13 -6.46 -17.53 1.85
N LEU A 14 -5.43 -18.28 1.45
CA LEU A 14 -4.28 -17.73 0.73
C LEU A 14 -4.67 -17.16 -0.64
N GLY A 15 -5.52 -17.86 -1.38
CA GLY A 15 -6.05 -17.37 -2.66
C GLY A 15 -6.86 -16.08 -2.50
N LEU A 16 -7.74 -16.01 -1.49
CA LEU A 16 -8.53 -14.81 -1.20
C LEU A 16 -7.66 -13.64 -0.73
N ALA A 17 -6.69 -13.88 0.14
CA ALA A 17 -5.75 -12.86 0.61
C ALA A 17 -4.93 -12.31 -0.56
N PHE A 18 -4.40 -13.19 -1.42
CA PHE A 18 -3.65 -12.80 -2.61
C PHE A 18 -4.50 -11.99 -3.58
N PHE A 19 -5.73 -12.45 -3.88
CA PHE A 19 -6.67 -11.74 -4.73
C PHE A 19 -7.04 -10.35 -4.17
N PHE A 20 -7.26 -10.26 -2.86
CA PHE A 20 -7.58 -9.01 -2.19
C PHE A 20 -6.42 -8.01 -2.29
N VAL A 21 -5.18 -8.46 -2.05
CA VAL A 21 -3.98 -7.61 -2.19
C VAL A 21 -3.84 -7.11 -3.63
N LEU A 22 -3.96 -7.99 -4.63
CA LEU A 22 -3.89 -7.60 -6.03
C LEU A 22 -4.96 -6.56 -6.39
N THR A 23 -6.20 -6.78 -5.98
CA THR A 23 -7.33 -5.87 -6.26
C THR A 23 -7.09 -4.49 -5.63
N VAL A 24 -6.64 -4.44 -4.37
CA VAL A 24 -6.34 -3.17 -3.69
C VAL A 24 -5.16 -2.44 -4.35
N THR A 25 -4.13 -3.18 -4.78
CA THR A 25 -3.00 -2.58 -5.49
C THR A 25 -3.39 -1.99 -6.85
N GLU A 26 -4.20 -2.68 -7.65
CA GLU A 26 -4.64 -2.17 -8.95
C GLU A 26 -5.57 -0.96 -8.81
N VAL A 27 -6.54 -1.02 -7.88
CA VAL A 27 -7.44 0.12 -7.62
C VAL A 27 -6.65 1.33 -7.12
N GLY A 28 -5.69 1.12 -6.21
CA GLY A 28 -4.81 2.17 -5.72
C GLY A 28 -3.96 2.80 -6.84
N GLN A 29 -3.38 1.98 -7.72
CA GLN A 29 -2.57 2.45 -8.85
C GLN A 29 -3.41 3.16 -9.91
N LEU A 30 -4.64 2.72 -10.19
CA LEU A 30 -5.54 3.39 -11.14
C LEU A 30 -6.00 4.77 -10.62
N LEU A 31 -6.22 4.89 -9.31
CA LEU A 31 -6.54 6.16 -8.67
C LEU A 31 -5.32 7.09 -8.61
N THR A 32 -4.11 6.57 -8.38
CA THR A 32 -2.86 7.34 -8.46
C THR A 32 -2.57 7.80 -9.89
N ARG A 33 -2.69 6.91 -10.89
CA ARG A 33 -2.40 7.21 -12.30
C ARG A 33 -3.37 8.22 -12.92
N ARG A 34 -4.62 8.29 -12.44
CA ARG A 34 -5.55 9.37 -12.83
C ARG A 34 -5.17 10.74 -12.24
N ARG A 35 -4.40 10.77 -11.15
CA ARG A 35 -3.90 12.01 -10.52
C ARG A 35 -2.58 12.47 -11.14
N THR A 36 -1.76 11.54 -11.61
CA THR A 36 -0.50 11.79 -12.32
C THR A 36 -0.71 11.67 -13.84
N GLY A 37 -1.39 12.65 -14.44
CA GLY A 37 -1.19 12.92 -15.87
C GLY A 37 0.31 13.19 -16.13
N PRO A 38 0.81 13.05 -17.37
CA PRO A 38 2.25 13.14 -17.66
C PRO A 38 2.74 14.57 -17.44
N SER A 39 3.09 14.89 -16.20
CA SER A 39 3.80 16.10 -15.84
C SER A 39 5.29 15.79 -15.98
N ILE A 40 5.94 16.45 -16.94
CA ILE A 40 7.39 16.38 -17.20
C ILE A 40 8.16 17.20 -16.13
N ALA A 41 7.52 17.54 -15.01
CA ALA A 41 8.17 18.18 -13.88
C ALA A 41 8.67 17.10 -12.90
N PRO A 42 9.90 17.22 -12.34
CA PRO A 42 10.32 16.41 -11.20
C PRO A 42 9.23 16.47 -10.13
N PRO A 43 8.80 15.33 -9.56
CA PRO A 43 7.81 15.36 -8.49
C PRO A 43 8.33 16.30 -7.40
N PRO A 44 7.49 17.20 -6.85
CA PRO A 44 7.92 18.06 -5.75
C PRO A 44 8.50 17.16 -4.66
N ALA A 45 9.61 17.56 -4.03
CA ALA A 45 10.35 16.73 -3.07
C ALA A 45 9.46 16.18 -1.94
N THR A 46 8.36 16.88 -1.63
CA THR A 46 7.28 16.45 -0.72
C THR A 46 6.60 15.15 -1.15
N ASP A 47 6.38 14.92 -2.45
CA ASP A 47 5.76 13.69 -2.97
C ASP A 47 6.73 12.51 -2.85
N ALA A 48 8.03 12.74 -3.08
CA ALA A 48 9.05 11.71 -2.88
C ALA A 48 9.15 11.28 -1.40
N ALA A 49 9.16 12.23 -0.47
CA ALA A 49 9.20 11.95 0.97
C ALA A 49 7.93 11.24 1.46
N THR A 50 6.76 11.64 0.96
CA THR A 50 5.48 10.97 1.26
C THR A 50 5.45 9.56 0.70
N GLN A 51 6.01 9.35 -0.49
CA GLN A 51 6.08 8.04 -1.13
C GLN A 51 6.99 7.09 -0.34
N GLU A 52 8.17 7.54 0.08
CA GLU A 52 9.05 6.76 0.95
C GLU A 52 8.37 6.39 2.27
N LEU A 53 7.68 7.34 2.91
CA LEU A 53 6.96 7.09 4.16
C LEU A 53 5.89 5.99 3.99
N ARG A 54 5.14 6.04 2.88
CA ARG A 54 4.15 5.00 2.53
C ARG A 54 4.81 3.64 2.29
N MET A 55 5.97 3.60 1.63
CA MET A 55 6.69 2.36 1.39
C MET A 55 7.18 1.73 2.71
N ARG A 56 7.67 2.52 3.66
CA ARG A 56 8.13 2.03 4.97
C ARG A 56 6.98 1.45 5.80
N TYR A 57 5.81 2.09 5.77
CA TYR A 57 4.61 1.56 6.42
C TYR A 57 4.15 0.24 5.79
N ALA A 58 4.14 0.16 4.45
CA ALA A 58 3.77 -1.06 3.74
C ALA A 58 4.75 -2.22 4.00
N ARG A 59 6.03 -1.92 4.25
CA ARG A 59 7.05 -2.89 4.66
C ARG A 59 6.99 -3.25 6.16
N GLY A 60 6.18 -2.55 6.95
CA GLY A 60 6.10 -2.73 8.40
C GLY A 60 7.31 -2.18 9.17
N GLU A 61 8.11 -1.33 8.53
CA GLU A 61 9.29 -0.69 9.14
C GLU A 61 8.90 0.45 10.10
N ILE A 62 7.68 0.98 9.99
CA ILE A 62 7.12 2.02 10.87
C ILE A 62 5.71 1.66 11.30
N SER A 63 5.34 2.09 12.50
CA SER A 63 3.99 1.86 13.02
C SER A 63 2.95 2.77 12.33
N ARG A 64 1.67 2.43 12.49
CA ARG A 64 0.57 3.29 11.99
C ARG A 64 0.59 4.68 12.61
N GLU A 65 0.95 4.78 13.88
CA GLU A 65 1.01 6.04 14.62
C GLU A 65 2.15 6.92 14.09
N GLU A 66 3.32 6.34 13.85
CA GLU A 66 4.46 7.04 13.25
C GLU A 66 4.19 7.49 11.81
N TYR A 67 3.50 6.67 11.02
CA TYR A 67 3.09 7.03 9.67
C TYR A 67 2.13 8.23 9.68
N LEU A 68 1.14 8.24 10.57
CA LEU A 68 0.17 9.33 10.65
C LEU A 68 0.81 10.63 11.13
N GLN A 69 1.69 10.56 12.14
CA GLN A 69 2.40 11.73 12.64
C GLN A 69 3.26 12.36 11.55
N ARG A 70 4.14 11.57 10.92
CA ARG A 70 5.05 12.07 9.87
C ARG A 70 4.30 12.57 8.63
N LYS A 71 3.12 12.01 8.33
CA LYS A 71 2.28 12.49 7.22
C LYS A 71 1.73 13.89 7.51
N ILE A 72 1.34 14.17 8.75
CA ILE A 72 0.88 15.50 9.19
C ILE A 72 2.04 16.48 9.15
N ASP A 73 3.19 16.09 9.71
CA ASP A 73 4.39 16.92 9.72
C ASP A 73 4.81 17.31 8.29
N LEU A 74 4.72 16.39 7.31
CA LEU A 74 5.02 16.66 5.89
C LEU A 74 3.99 17.57 5.18
N GLU A 75 2.75 17.64 5.68
CA GLU A 75 1.70 18.52 5.14
C GLU A 75 1.81 19.95 5.70
N GLU A 76 2.56 20.15 6.79
CA GLU A 76 2.74 21.45 7.47
C GLU A 76 3.96 22.26 6.95
N PHE A 77 4.81 21.67 6.09
CA PHE A 77 5.95 22.33 5.41
C PHE A 77 5.60 22.83 3.99
#